data_AF-A0A1G2E3L6-F1
#
_entry.id   AF-A0A1G2E3L6-F1
#
_cell.length_a   1.000
_cell.length_b   1.000
_cell.length_c   1.000
_cell.angle_alpha   90.00
_cell.angle_beta   90.00
_cell.angle_gamma   90.00
#
_symmetry.space_group_name_H-M   'P 1'
#
loop_
_entity.id
_entity.type
_entity.pdbx_description
1 polymer ?
#
loop_
_entity_poly.entity_id
_entity_poly.type
_entity_poly.pdbx_seq_one_letter_code
_entity_poly.pdbx_strand_id
1 'polypeptide(L)'
;MDAKLLVEIRTYGQIFSNSPNEKFLLMILGSQAKLENDNRGINVKRGLRTKIEMGLWSGVAPSGISTRNRWIKSAKLSLIQRAPIVNKMFEKVAYEHYSGRKPYNWLKFELNFHTRGNKPLTLPGIYRILDNLFYY
;
A
#
# COMPACT_ATOMS: atom_id res chain seq x y z
N MET A 1 18.74 -19.44 -28.17
CA MET A 1 18.41 -20.65 -28.93
C MET A 1 18.72 -20.45 -30.40
N ASP A 2 18.04 -19.55 -31.13
CA ASP A 2 18.35 -19.29 -32.55
C ASP A 2 19.73 -18.67 -32.79
N ALA A 3 20.08 -17.65 -32.02
CA ALA A 3 21.41 -17.03 -32.05
C ALA A 3 22.51 -17.89 -31.37
N LYS A 4 22.19 -19.12 -30.93
CA LYS A 4 23.06 -20.04 -30.16
C LYS A 4 23.63 -19.52 -28.83
N LEU A 5 23.31 -18.29 -28.43
CA LEU A 5 23.72 -17.71 -27.13
C LEU A 5 23.04 -18.34 -25.91
N LEU A 6 21.90 -19.00 -26.11
CA LEU A 6 21.14 -19.70 -25.08
C LEU A 6 20.91 -21.14 -25.57
N VAL A 7 21.54 -22.10 -24.89
CA VAL A 7 21.59 -23.51 -25.29
C VAL A 7 20.34 -24.25 -24.82
N GLU A 8 20.02 -24.18 -23.53
CA GLU A 8 18.84 -24.78 -22.94
C GLU A 8 18.26 -23.93 -21.81
N ILE A 9 16.96 -24.09 -21.56
CA ILE A 9 16.27 -23.57 -20.37
C ILE A 9 15.79 -24.78 -19.59
N ARG A 10 16.29 -24.95 -18.36
CA ARG A 10 15.93 -26.06 -17.48
C ARG A 10 15.07 -25.55 -16.34
N THR A 11 13.89 -26.15 -16.20
CA THR A 11 13.01 -26.00 -15.03
C THR A 11 13.03 -27.30 -14.24
N TYR A 12 12.39 -27.32 -13.07
CA TYR A 12 12.31 -28.53 -12.25
C TYR A 12 11.63 -29.71 -12.98
N GLY A 13 10.67 -29.43 -13.87
CA GLY A 13 9.88 -30.47 -14.54
C GLY A 13 10.22 -30.71 -16.01
N GLN A 14 10.85 -29.75 -16.70
CA GLN A 14 11.04 -29.80 -18.15
C GLN A 14 12.32 -29.08 -18.59
N ILE A 15 12.89 -29.53 -19.71
CA ILE A 15 14.03 -28.93 -20.40
C ILE A 15 13.54 -28.43 -21.76
N PHE A 16 13.86 -27.19 -22.09
CA PHE A 16 13.61 -26.59 -23.41
C PHE A 16 14.95 -26.40 -24.12
N SER A 17 15.10 -26.97 -25.30
CA SER A 17 16.25 -26.89 -26.19
C SER A 17 15.91 -26.10 -27.47
N ASN A 18 16.84 -26.01 -28.42
CA ASN A 18 16.67 -25.30 -29.68
C ASN A 18 15.82 -26.07 -30.72
N SER A 19 14.71 -26.67 -30.30
CA SER A 19 13.74 -27.37 -31.15
C SER A 19 12.54 -26.46 -31.44
N PRO A 20 12.01 -26.41 -32.69
CA PRO A 20 10.81 -25.63 -33.01
C PRO A 20 9.61 -25.95 -32.10
N ASN A 21 9.39 -27.23 -31.81
CA ASN A 21 8.28 -27.68 -30.96
C ASN A 21 8.44 -27.21 -29.50
N GLU A 22 9.65 -27.27 -28.96
CA GLU A 22 9.92 -26.88 -27.57
C GLU A 22 9.85 -25.36 -27.38
N LYS A 23 10.28 -24.57 -28.38
CA LYS A 23 10.08 -23.12 -28.37
C LYS A 23 8.60 -22.75 -28.40
N PHE A 24 7.82 -23.42 -29.24
CA PHE A 24 6.38 -23.21 -29.31
C PHE A 24 5.70 -23.55 -27.99
N LEU A 25 6.05 -24.69 -27.39
CA LEU A 25 5.55 -25.09 -26.07
C LEU A 25 5.94 -24.06 -24.98
N LEU A 26 7.19 -23.60 -24.97
CA LEU A 26 7.66 -22.57 -24.04
C LEU A 26 6.84 -21.27 -24.17
N MET A 27 6.55 -20.84 -25.39
CA MET A 27 5.72 -19.65 -25.63
C MET A 27 4.30 -19.81 -25.08
N ILE A 28 3.69 -20.98 -25.26
CA ILE A 28 2.35 -21.27 -24.74
C ILE A 28 2.34 -21.20 -23.22
N LEU A 29 3.30 -21.88 -22.57
CA LEU A 29 3.40 -21.90 -21.11
C LEU A 29 3.66 -20.50 -20.53
N GLY A 30 4.55 -19.73 -21.14
CA GLY A 30 4.80 -18.34 -20.76
C GLY A 30 3.55 -17.47 -20.90
N SER A 31 2.77 -17.68 -21.96
CA SER A 31 1.51 -16.96 -22.19
C SER A 31 0.45 -17.31 -21.15
N GLN A 32 0.32 -18.59 -20.77
CA GLN A 32 -0.59 -19.03 -19.71
C GLN A 32 -0.21 -18.42 -18.35
N ALA A 33 1.07 -18.47 -17.99
CA ALA A 33 1.56 -17.88 -16.74
C ALA A 33 1.30 -16.37 -16.68
N LYS A 34 1.48 -15.67 -17.79
CA LYS A 34 1.19 -14.24 -17.90
C LYS A 34 -0.30 -13.94 -17.73
N LEU A 35 -1.17 -14.69 -18.40
CA LEU A 35 -2.62 -14.55 -18.28
C LEU A 35 -3.09 -14.77 -16.84
N GLU A 36 -2.58 -15.80 -16.16
CA GLU A 36 -2.94 -16.08 -14.77
C GLU A 36 -2.52 -14.93 -13.84
N ASN A 37 -1.29 -14.44 -13.99
CA ASN A 37 -0.77 -13.33 -13.19
C ASN A 37 -1.57 -12.04 -13.40
N ASP A 38 -1.94 -11.74 -14.65
CA ASP A 38 -2.74 -10.55 -14.98
C ASP A 38 -4.17 -10.67 -14.42
N ASN A 39 -4.78 -11.87 -14.50
CA ASN A 39 -6.09 -12.15 -13.89
C ASN A 39 -6.07 -11.99 -12.37
N ARG A 40 -5.01 -12.42 -11.68
CA ARG A 40 -4.84 -12.20 -10.24
C ARG A 40 -4.85 -10.71 -9.90
N GLY A 41 -4.17 -9.88 -10.70
CA GLY A 41 -4.17 -8.42 -10.53
C GLY A 41 -5.57 -7.79 -10.67
N ILE A 42 -6.36 -8.24 -11.65
CA ILE A 42 -7.74 -7.79 -11.86
C ILE A 42 -8.62 -8.18 -10.66
N ASN A 43 -8.48 -9.41 -10.18
CA ASN A 43 -9.26 -9.91 -9.04
C ASN A 43 -8.96 -9.14 -7.74
N VAL A 44 -7.71 -8.76 -7.50
CA VAL A 44 -7.34 -7.90 -6.35
C VAL A 44 -8.02 -6.54 -6.44
N LYS A 45 -7.95 -5.87 -7.60
CA LYS A 45 -8.59 -4.56 -7.80
C LYS A 45 -10.11 -4.65 -7.62
N ARG A 46 -10.75 -5.70 -8.15
CA ARG A 46 -12.18 -5.96 -7.97
C ARG A 46 -12.52 -6.12 -6.48
N GLY A 47 -11.76 -6.94 -5.75
CA GLY A 47 -11.99 -7.16 -4.31
C GLY A 47 -11.78 -5.90 -3.45
N LEU A 48 -10.83 -5.02 -3.82
CA LEU A 48 -10.67 -3.72 -3.15
C LEU A 48 -11.86 -2.79 -3.43
N ARG A 49 -12.35 -2.75 -4.67
CA ARG A 49 -13.53 -1.95 -5.05
C ARG A 49 -14.78 -2.40 -4.31
N THR A 50 -15.07 -3.71 -4.25
CA THR A 50 -16.22 -4.23 -3.51
C THR A 50 -16.17 -3.86 -2.02
N LYS A 51 -14.98 -3.81 -1.40
CA LYS A 51 -14.85 -3.32 -0.03
C LYS A 51 -15.27 -1.87 0.10
N ILE A 52 -14.81 -1.00 -0.80
CA ILE A 52 -15.18 0.42 -0.79
C ILE A 52 -16.69 0.59 -1.00
N GLU A 53 -17.28 -0.16 -1.94
CA GLU A 53 -18.73 -0.15 -2.21
C GLU A 53 -19.55 -0.62 -1.00
N MET A 54 -19.01 -1.52 -0.17
CA MET A 54 -19.59 -1.95 1.11
C MET A 54 -19.33 -0.95 2.27
N GLY A 55 -18.76 0.22 1.99
CA GLY A 55 -18.41 1.22 3.01
C GLY A 55 -17.21 0.83 3.90
N LEU A 56 -16.40 -0.14 3.46
CA LEU A 56 -15.22 -0.60 4.19
C LEU A 56 -13.96 0.09 3.66
N TRP A 57 -13.06 0.48 4.57
CA TRP A 57 -11.78 1.05 4.17
C TRP A 57 -10.89 -0.01 3.49
N SER A 58 -10.42 0.30 2.29
CA SER A 58 -9.49 -0.56 1.56
C SER A 58 -8.06 -0.01 1.71
N GLY A 59 -7.13 -0.86 2.16
CA GLY A 59 -5.73 -0.50 2.33
C GLY A 59 -5.34 -0.13 3.78
N VAL A 60 -4.26 0.64 3.90
CA VAL A 60 -3.74 1.07 5.21
C VAL A 60 -4.58 2.24 5.72
N ALA A 61 -5.00 2.19 6.98
CA ALA A 61 -5.76 3.27 7.60
C ALA A 61 -4.93 4.58 7.65
N PRO A 62 -5.55 5.75 7.43
CA PRO A 62 -4.89 7.04 7.63
C PRO A 62 -4.35 7.20 9.06
N SER A 63 -3.30 7.99 9.25
CA SER A 63 -2.71 8.25 10.57
C SER A 63 -3.72 8.81 11.57
N GLY A 64 -3.67 8.34 12.82
CA GLY A 64 -4.66 8.72 13.84
C GLY A 64 -5.81 7.74 13.96
N ILE A 65 -6.04 6.89 12.95
CA ILE A 65 -7.15 5.94 12.90
C ILE A 65 -6.60 4.51 12.77
N SER A 66 -7.23 3.54 13.47
CA SER A 66 -6.92 2.12 13.29
C SER A 66 -8.13 1.41 12.75
N THR A 67 -7.88 0.41 11.92
CA THR A 67 -8.84 -0.65 11.68
C THR A 67 -8.99 -1.47 12.97
N ARG A 68 -10.21 -1.60 13.49
CA ARG A 68 -10.49 -2.21 14.80
C ARG A 68 -10.18 -3.70 14.85
N ASN A 69 -10.20 -4.39 13.70
CA ASN A 69 -9.98 -5.83 13.67
C ASN A 69 -9.14 -6.23 12.46
N ARG A 70 -8.02 -6.92 12.72
CA ARG A 70 -7.16 -7.49 11.68
C ARG A 70 -7.70 -8.84 11.17
N TRP A 71 -8.58 -9.46 11.97
CA TRP A 71 -9.14 -10.80 11.77
C TRP A 71 -10.51 -10.80 11.10
N ILE A 72 -11.37 -9.85 11.45
CA ILE A 72 -12.65 -9.67 10.77
C ILE A 72 -12.39 -8.77 9.56
N LYS A 73 -12.75 -9.23 8.37
CA LYS A 73 -12.70 -8.47 7.11
C LYS A 73 -13.56 -7.18 7.12
N SER A 74 -14.13 -6.81 8.26
CA SER A 74 -14.81 -5.54 8.47
C SER A 74 -13.78 -4.46 8.81
N ALA A 75 -13.36 -3.74 7.79
CA ALA A 75 -12.51 -2.56 7.93
C ALA A 75 -13.29 -1.36 8.50
N LYS A 76 -13.88 -1.53 9.69
CA LYS A 76 -14.46 -0.42 10.45
C LYS A 76 -13.29 0.38 11.04
N LEU A 77 -13.20 1.62 10.59
CA LEU A 77 -12.27 2.61 11.13
C LEU A 77 -12.69 2.95 12.56
N SER A 78 -11.74 2.91 13.48
CA SER A 78 -11.93 3.27 14.89
C SER A 78 -10.88 4.29 15.30
N LEU A 79 -11.32 5.29 16.04
CA LEU A 79 -10.46 6.33 16.59
C LEU A 79 -9.50 5.70 17.61
N ILE A 80 -8.20 5.94 17.44
CA ILE A 80 -7.17 5.59 18.43
C ILE A 80 -6.96 6.82 19.32
N GLN A 81 -6.26 6.65 20.44
CA GLN A 81 -5.62 7.73 21.21
C GLN A 81 -4.88 8.79 20.35
N ARG A 82 -4.50 8.45 19.12
CA ARG A 82 -3.81 9.36 18.17
C ARG A 82 -4.75 10.32 17.43
N ALA A 83 -6.05 10.04 17.35
CA ALA A 83 -6.99 10.89 16.59
C ALA A 83 -7.11 12.33 17.17
N PRO A 84 -7.22 12.53 18.49
CA PRO A 84 -7.26 13.88 19.06
C PRO A 84 -6.00 14.71 18.76
N ILE A 85 -4.84 14.06 18.62
CA ILE A 85 -3.58 14.73 18.29
C ILE A 85 -3.62 15.27 16.86
N VAL A 86 -4.21 14.52 15.93
CA VAL A 86 -4.40 14.98 14.55
C VAL A 86 -5.34 16.18 14.52
N ASN A 87 -6.46 16.15 15.26
CA ASN A 87 -7.37 17.31 15.34
C ASN A 87 -6.67 18.55 15.90
N LYS A 88 -5.93 18.40 17.01
CA LYS A 88 -5.13 19.49 17.58
C LYS A 88 -4.08 20.02 16.59
N MET A 89 -3.53 19.17 15.74
CA MET A 89 -2.60 19.61 14.69
C MET A 89 -3.28 20.54 13.68
N PHE A 90 -4.51 20.21 13.25
CA PHE A 90 -5.31 21.10 12.38
C PHE A 90 -5.68 22.40 13.08
N GLU A 91 -6.13 22.33 14.34
CA GLU A 91 -6.45 23.52 15.15
C GLU A 91 -5.26 24.46 15.30
N LYS A 92 -4.06 23.93 15.57
CA LYS A 92 -2.83 24.72 15.68
C LYS A 92 -2.42 25.38 14.37
N VAL A 93 -2.63 24.70 13.24
CA VAL A 93 -2.34 25.29 11.93
C VAL A 93 -3.36 26.38 11.59
N ALA A 94 -4.65 26.14 11.86
CA ALA A 94 -5.73 27.06 11.53
C ALA A 94 -5.76 28.31 12.43
N TYR A 95 -5.72 28.12 13.75
CA TYR A 95 -5.92 29.20 14.73
C TYR A 95 -4.61 29.82 15.24
N GLU A 96 -3.55 29.03 15.40
CA GLU A 96 -2.26 29.53 15.90
C GLU A 96 -1.28 29.92 14.75
N HIS A 97 -1.72 29.81 13.49
CA HIS A 97 -0.95 30.13 12.28
C HIS A 97 0.44 29.45 12.24
N TYR A 98 0.50 28.18 12.64
CA TYR A 98 1.75 27.43 12.64
C TYR A 98 2.25 27.17 11.21
N SER A 99 3.48 27.62 10.92
CA SER A 99 4.24 27.15 9.75
C SER A 99 4.52 25.65 9.87
N GLY A 100 4.48 24.89 8.77
CA GLY A 100 4.54 23.41 8.78
C GLY A 100 5.75 22.77 9.50
N ARG A 101 6.83 23.50 9.77
CA ARG A 101 7.95 23.03 10.63
C ARG A 101 7.66 23.11 12.14
N LYS A 102 6.81 24.04 12.58
CA LYS A 102 6.38 24.13 13.99
C LYS A 102 5.63 22.89 14.48
N PRO A 103 4.60 22.35 13.78
CA PRO A 103 3.92 21.14 14.21
C PRO A 103 4.86 19.92 14.15
N TYR A 104 5.87 19.90 13.26
CA TYR A 104 6.90 18.85 13.27
C TYR A 104 7.70 18.84 14.57
N ASN A 105 8.20 20.00 15.01
CA ASN A 105 8.97 20.10 16.25
C ASN A 105 8.09 19.78 17.47
N TRP A 106 6.87 20.31 17.51
CA TRP A 106 5.88 20.02 18.54
C TRP A 106 5.58 18.52 18.67
N LEU A 107 5.30 17.86 17.55
CA LEU A 107 5.02 16.42 17.52
C LEU A 107 6.25 15.59 17.92
N LYS A 108 7.44 16.00 17.50
CA LYS A 108 8.66 15.22 17.72
C LYS A 108 9.24 15.38 19.12
N PHE A 109 9.36 16.61 19.63
CA PHE A 109 10.10 16.91 20.85
C PHE A 109 9.20 17.05 22.09
N GLU A 110 8.00 17.61 21.94
CA GLU A 110 7.10 17.81 23.08
C GLU A 110 6.21 16.59 23.31
N LEU A 111 5.57 16.10 22.24
CA LEU A 111 4.62 14.99 22.33
C LEU A 111 5.24 13.60 22.16
N ASN A 112 6.49 13.51 21.70
CA ASN A 112 7.15 12.26 21.31
C ASN A 112 6.22 11.35 20.47
N PHE A 113 5.57 11.94 19.46
CA PHE A 113 4.58 11.26 18.64
C PHE A 113 5.23 10.26 17.69
N HIS A 114 4.86 8.99 17.85
CA HIS A 114 5.33 7.90 16.99
C HIS A 114 4.19 7.31 16.16
N THR A 115 4.51 7.08 14.88
CA THR A 115 3.65 6.38 13.92
C THR A 115 3.47 4.90 14.31
N ARG A 116 2.61 4.17 13.60
CA ARG A 116 2.38 2.73 13.83
C ARG A 116 3.68 1.90 13.81
N GLY A 117 4.68 2.32 13.03
CA GLY A 117 5.98 1.65 12.91
C GLY A 117 6.99 2.06 13.98
N ASN A 118 6.57 2.70 15.08
CA ASN A 118 7.43 3.24 16.12
C ASN A 118 8.51 4.21 15.60
N LYS A 119 8.20 4.94 14.53
CA LYS A 119 9.06 5.97 13.95
C LYS A 119 8.43 7.34 14.13
N PRO A 120 9.22 8.40 14.36
CA PRO A 120 8.69 9.76 14.41
C PRO A 120 8.02 10.13 13.08
N LEU A 121 6.97 10.96 13.14
CA LEU A 121 6.32 11.45 11.93
C LEU A 121 7.27 12.37 11.17
N THR A 122 7.41 12.16 9.86
CA THR A 122 8.28 12.98 9.01
C THR A 122 7.57 14.28 8.59
N LEU A 123 8.34 15.32 8.29
CA LEU A 123 7.79 16.60 7.81
C LEU A 123 6.89 16.45 6.57
N PRO A 124 7.26 15.67 5.53
CA PRO A 124 6.35 15.40 4.41
C PRO A 124 5.09 14.63 4.83
N GLY A 125 5.19 13.77 5.84
CA GLY A 125 4.03 13.07 6.40
C GLY A 125 3.00 14.03 7.00
N ILE A 126 3.44 15.12 7.64
CA ILE A 126 2.56 16.15 8.19
C ILE A 126 1.79 16.85 7.07
N TYR A 127 2.49 17.30 6.02
CA TYR A 127 1.82 17.94 4.88
C TYR A 127 0.81 17.01 4.20
N ARG A 128 1.15 15.72 4.05
CA ARG A 128 0.21 14.72 3.50
C ARG A 128 -1.01 14.49 4.39
N ILE A 129 -0.93 14.72 5.69
CA ILE A 129 -2.09 14.62 6.59
C ILE A 129 -2.94 15.88 6.44
N LEU A 130 -2.32 17.06 6.45
CA LEU A 130 -3.00 18.34 6.33
C LEU A 130 -3.71 18.52 4.98
N ASP A 131 -3.17 17.95 3.90
CA ASP A 131 -3.72 18.01 2.54
C ASP A 131 -4.75 16.90 2.25
N ASN A 132 -4.88 15.91 3.14
CA ASN A 132 -5.75 14.78 2.88
C ASN A 132 -7.21 15.09 3.22
N LEU A 133 -8.04 15.11 2.18
CA LEU A 133 -9.51 15.28 2.22
C LEU A 133 -10.22 14.35 3.21
N PHE A 134 -9.62 13.22 3.57
CA PHE A 134 -10.19 12.32 4.57
C PHE A 134 -10.39 12.99 5.95
N TYR A 135 -9.57 13.99 6.30
CA TYR A 135 -9.60 14.65 7.61
C TYR A 135 -10.44 15.93 7.66
N TYR A 136 -11.06 16.32 6.54
CA TYR A 136 -12.09 17.36 6.51
C TYR A 136 -13.42 16.79 7.02
#